data_AF-K8E412-F1
#
_entry.id   AF-K8E412-F1
#
_cell.length_a   1.000
_cell.length_b   1.000
_cell.length_c   1.000
_cell.angle_alpha   90.00
_cell.angle_beta   90.00
_cell.angle_gamma   90.00
#
_symmetry.space_group_name_H-M   'P 1'
#
loop_
_entity.id
_entity.type
_entity.pdbx_description
1 polymer ?
#
loop_
_entity_poly.entity_id
_entity_poly.type
_entity_poly.pdbx_seq_one_letter_code
_entity_poly.pdbx_strand_id
1 'polypeptide(L)'
;MIENKQAIGYLFSENPVEIQHGLRYFIGRGQGLTPSGDDFLVGLLSLEKGFSIIDNQFEIILETFVSSEKLTTDISEAYLQAALKGRFSTSINQLIDVLAGTKNKTALPDILTKIIQNGHTSGIDTLTGILVGLLIGTKDIKKGAS
;
A
#
# COMPACT_ATOMS: atom_id res chain seq x y z
N MET A 1 7.65 20.89 6.96
CA MET A 1 6.59 19.87 6.93
C MET A 1 6.39 19.45 5.49
N ILE A 2 6.45 18.16 5.17
CA ILE A 2 6.11 17.65 3.84
C ILE A 2 4.58 17.73 3.71
N GLU A 3 4.06 18.28 2.62
CA GLU A 3 2.62 18.27 2.35
C GLU A 3 2.16 16.89 1.87
N ASN A 4 0.92 16.47 2.21
CA ASN A 4 0.35 15.15 1.85
C ASN A 4 0.59 14.76 0.37
N LYS A 5 0.41 15.71 -0.55
CA LYS A 5 0.56 15.45 -2.00
C LYS A 5 2.01 15.17 -2.40
N GLN A 6 2.96 15.84 -1.76
CA GLN A 6 4.39 15.64 -1.99
C GLN A 6 4.85 14.30 -1.40
N ALA A 7 4.36 13.94 -0.21
CA ALA A 7 4.68 12.66 0.42
C ALA A 7 4.24 11.46 -0.44
N ILE A 8 3.06 11.51 -1.07
CA ILE A 8 2.63 10.46 -2.00
C ILE A 8 3.57 10.39 -3.19
N GLY A 9 3.91 11.53 -3.82
CA GLY A 9 4.82 11.54 -4.97
C GLY A 9 6.18 10.92 -4.67
N TYR A 10 6.68 11.12 -3.46
CA TYR A 10 7.93 10.53 -2.98
C TYR A 10 7.92 9.00 -2.89
N LEU A 11 6.78 8.37 -2.60
CA LEU A 11 6.68 6.90 -2.56
C LEU A 11 6.90 6.25 -3.93
N PHE A 12 6.69 6.99 -5.02
CA PHE A 12 6.84 6.52 -6.41
C PHE A 12 8.00 7.20 -7.14
N SER A 13 8.95 7.76 -6.39
CA SER A 13 10.16 8.35 -6.97
C SER A 13 11.20 7.27 -7.28
N GLU A 14 12.06 7.50 -8.26
CA GLU A 14 13.28 6.70 -8.49
C GLU A 14 14.44 7.12 -7.57
N ASN A 15 14.31 8.25 -6.88
CA ASN A 15 15.31 8.77 -5.96
C ASN A 15 15.15 8.16 -4.56
N PRO A 16 16.10 7.33 -4.08
CA PRO A 16 15.97 6.67 -2.78
C PRO A 16 15.90 7.63 -1.58
N VAL A 17 16.40 8.86 -1.68
CA VAL A 17 16.24 9.88 -0.62
C VAL A 17 14.79 10.36 -0.56
N GLU A 18 14.14 10.53 -1.70
CA GLU A 18 12.72 10.91 -1.76
C GLU A 18 11.86 9.79 -1.22
N ILE A 19 12.09 8.54 -1.66
CA ILE A 19 11.40 7.35 -1.13
C ILE A 19 11.52 7.30 0.40
N GLN A 20 12.72 7.48 0.95
CA GLN A 20 12.93 7.54 2.40
C GLN A 20 12.09 8.63 3.07
N HIS A 21 12.01 9.84 2.50
CA HIS A 21 11.16 10.91 3.02
C HIS A 21 9.68 10.56 2.98
N GLY A 22 9.22 9.92 1.89
CA GLY A 22 7.85 9.42 1.76
C GLY A 22 7.55 8.38 2.83
N LEU A 23 8.37 7.34 2.95
CA LEU A 23 8.18 6.28 3.93
C LEU A 23 8.22 6.81 5.38
N ARG A 24 9.16 7.70 5.72
CA ARG A 24 9.19 8.36 7.04
C ARG A 24 7.96 9.21 7.32
N TYR A 25 7.31 9.72 6.29
CA TYR A 25 6.06 10.48 6.45
C TYR A 25 4.88 9.57 6.79
N PHE A 26 4.81 8.38 6.17
CA PHE A 26 3.67 7.48 6.28
C PHE A 26 3.76 6.50 7.46
N ILE A 27 4.94 5.91 7.71
CA ILE A 27 5.06 4.85 8.73
C ILE A 27 4.69 5.41 10.10
N GLY A 28 3.78 4.70 10.79
CA GLY A 28 3.29 5.06 12.12
C GLY A 28 2.38 6.30 12.15
N ARG A 29 2.05 6.90 11.01
CA ARG A 29 1.20 8.10 10.95
C ARG A 29 -0.27 7.73 11.04
N GLY A 30 -0.92 8.14 12.12
CA GLY A 30 -2.34 7.87 12.38
C GLY A 30 -2.56 7.52 13.84
N GLN A 31 -3.81 7.30 14.25
CA GLN A 31 -4.14 6.88 15.61
C GLN A 31 -4.51 5.40 15.65
N GLY A 32 -4.26 4.73 16.78
CA GLY A 32 -4.68 3.36 17.02
C GLY A 32 -3.61 2.31 16.79
N LEU A 33 -4.02 1.04 16.79
CA LEU A 33 -3.13 -0.11 16.66
C LEU A 33 -2.64 -0.31 15.21
N THR A 34 -3.38 0.18 14.22
CA THR A 34 -3.00 0.19 12.81
C THR A 34 -3.10 1.64 12.33
N PRO A 35 -2.01 2.42 12.42
CA PRO A 35 -2.01 3.78 11.92
C PRO A 35 -2.36 3.84 10.43
N SER A 36 -3.19 4.82 10.03
CA SER A 36 -3.68 4.99 8.67
C SER A 36 -2.59 4.96 7.60
N GLY A 37 -1.41 5.53 7.90
CA GLY A 37 -0.29 5.53 6.97
C GLY A 37 0.30 4.14 6.72
N ASP A 38 0.28 3.26 7.71
CA ASP A 38 0.75 1.88 7.53
C ASP A 38 -0.28 1.03 6.77
N ASP A 39 -1.57 1.18 7.09
CA ASP A 39 -2.66 0.51 6.36
C ASP A 39 -2.64 0.90 4.87
N PHE A 40 -2.40 2.17 4.59
CA PHE A 40 -2.18 2.67 3.23
C PHE A 40 -0.99 1.99 2.53
N LEU A 41 0.16 1.84 3.21
CA LEU A 41 1.33 1.16 2.67
C LEU A 41 1.08 -0.34 2.43
N VAL A 42 0.35 -1.02 3.31
CA VAL A 42 -0.10 -2.41 3.11
C VAL A 42 -0.96 -2.53 1.85
N GLY A 43 -1.90 -1.60 1.67
CA GLY A 43 -2.71 -1.52 0.46
C GLY A 43 -1.88 -1.35 -0.81
N LEU A 44 -0.88 -0.46 -0.78
CA LEU A 44 0.06 -0.27 -1.89
C LEU A 44 0.84 -1.54 -2.23
N LEU A 45 1.49 -2.15 -1.24
CA LEU A 45 2.28 -3.38 -1.43
C LEU A 45 1.45 -4.53 -2.03
N SER A 46 0.14 -4.57 -1.77
CA SER A 46 -0.72 -5.61 -2.33
C SER A 46 -0.82 -5.59 -3.86
N LEU A 47 -0.50 -4.46 -4.50
CA LEU A 47 -0.52 -4.31 -5.96
C LEU A 47 0.64 -5.01 -6.66
N GLU A 48 1.74 -5.31 -5.96
CA GLU A 48 2.87 -6.06 -6.51
C GLU A 48 2.49 -7.48 -6.97
N LYS A 49 1.40 -8.03 -6.42
CA LYS A 49 0.89 -9.34 -6.83
C LYS A 49 0.37 -9.38 -8.28
N GLY A 50 0.07 -8.24 -8.91
CA GLY A 50 -0.55 -8.23 -10.24
C GLY A 50 -0.31 -7.00 -11.11
N PHE A 51 0.33 -5.95 -10.60
CA PHE A 51 0.48 -4.68 -11.32
C PHE A 51 1.91 -4.16 -11.38
N SER A 52 2.82 -4.63 -10.51
CA SER A 52 4.24 -4.25 -10.46
C SER A 52 4.47 -2.74 -10.60
N ILE A 53 3.92 -1.98 -9.65
CA ILE A 53 3.88 -0.51 -9.70
C ILE A 53 4.88 0.15 -8.74
N ILE A 54 5.47 -0.63 -7.84
CA ILE A 54 6.42 -0.17 -6.84
C ILE A 54 7.84 -0.48 -7.32
N ASP A 55 8.74 0.48 -7.17
CA ASP A 55 10.16 0.29 -7.49
C ASP A 55 10.81 -0.64 -6.44
N ASN A 56 11.74 -1.51 -6.86
CA ASN A 56 12.46 -2.40 -5.94
C ASN A 56 13.16 -1.63 -4.79
N GLN A 57 13.60 -0.39 -5.02
CA GLN A 57 14.20 0.45 -3.99
C GLN A 57 13.21 0.79 -2.87
N PHE A 58 11.93 0.97 -3.19
CA PHE A 58 10.91 1.20 -2.17
C PHE A 58 10.81 0.02 -1.20
N GLU A 59 10.75 -1.21 -1.72
CA GLU A 59 10.66 -2.40 -0.88
C GLU A 59 11.90 -2.55 0.01
N ILE A 60 13.09 -2.35 -0.54
CA ILE A 60 14.36 -2.45 0.20
C ILE A 60 14.41 -1.41 1.33
N ILE A 61 14.03 -0.17 1.05
CA ILE A 61 14.04 0.90 2.05
C ILE A 61 12.98 0.64 3.13
N LEU A 62 11.78 0.21 2.74
CA LEU A 62 10.71 -0.12 3.69
C LEU A 62 11.10 -1.30 4.58
N GLU A 63 11.67 -2.37 4.02
CA GLU A 63 12.18 -3.51 4.77
C GLU A 63 13.26 -3.09 5.77
N THR A 64 14.17 -2.21 5.36
CA THR A 64 15.21 -1.65 6.23
C THR A 64 14.59 -0.90 7.41
N PHE A 65 13.63 0.00 7.16
CA PHE A 65 12.96 0.77 8.22
C PHE A 65 12.20 -0.13 9.19
N VAL A 66 11.40 -1.06 8.67
CA VAL A 66 10.59 -1.99 9.47
C VAL A 66 11.45 -2.97 10.28
N SER A 67 12.69 -3.25 9.86
CA SER A 67 13.58 -4.19 10.56
C SER A 67 14.56 -3.51 11.53
N SER A 68 14.81 -2.21 11.38
CA SER A 68 15.86 -1.50 12.13
C SER A 68 15.36 -0.38 13.05
N GLU A 69 14.14 0.12 12.84
CA GLU A 69 13.59 1.26 13.57
C GLU A 69 12.20 0.94 14.14
N LYS A 70 11.93 1.33 15.39
CA LYS A 70 10.58 1.21 15.97
C LYS A 70 9.72 2.41 15.60
N LEU A 71 9.21 2.42 14.37
CA LEU A 71 8.47 3.55 13.78
C LEU A 71 6.95 3.46 13.93
N THR A 72 6.41 2.27 14.17
CA THR A 72 4.97 2.04 14.33
C THR A 72 4.68 1.01 15.43
N THR A 73 3.42 0.65 15.63
CA THR A 73 2.98 -0.35 16.61
C THR A 73 3.46 -1.75 16.24
N ASP A 74 3.49 -2.67 17.20
CA ASP A 74 3.86 -4.08 16.94
C ASP A 74 2.92 -4.77 15.94
N ILE A 75 1.63 -4.42 15.97
CA ILE A 75 0.63 -5.00 15.08
C ILE A 75 0.85 -4.52 13.65
N SER A 76 1.07 -3.21 13.47
CA SER A 76 1.25 -2.60 12.16
C SER A 76 2.59 -3.01 11.52
N GLU A 77 3.64 -3.09 12.33
CA GLU A 77 4.95 -3.62 11.93
C GLU A 77 4.82 -5.06 11.41
N ALA A 78 4.09 -5.93 12.11
CA ALA A 78 3.83 -7.30 11.66
C ALA A 78 3.05 -7.35 10.34
N TYR A 79 2.11 -6.43 10.10
CA TYR A 79 1.38 -6.33 8.84
C TYR A 79 2.26 -5.85 7.69
N LEU A 80 3.12 -4.85 7.91
CA LEU A 80 4.09 -4.40 6.91
C LEU A 80 5.10 -5.52 6.57
N GLN A 81 5.61 -6.24 7.56
CA GLN A 81 6.48 -7.40 7.33
C GLN A 81 5.78 -8.53 6.56
N ALA A 82 4.50 -8.77 6.83
CA ALA A 82 3.71 -9.74 6.08
C ALA A 82 3.51 -9.28 4.63
N ALA A 83 3.19 -8.01 4.43
CA ALA A 83 2.99 -7.39 3.11
C ALA A 83 4.26 -7.43 2.25
N LEU A 84 5.43 -7.12 2.82
CA LEU A 84 6.74 -7.25 2.16
C LEU A 84 7.05 -8.70 1.73
N LYS A 85 6.42 -9.70 2.36
CA LYS A 85 6.53 -11.11 1.99
C LYS A 85 5.40 -11.55 1.03
N GLY A 86 4.66 -10.61 0.47
CA GLY A 86 3.50 -10.87 -0.41
C GLY A 86 2.31 -11.52 0.29
N ARG A 87 2.19 -11.37 1.63
CA ARG A 87 1.12 -12.00 2.43
C ARG A 87 0.09 -10.96 2.85
N PHE A 88 -1.14 -11.18 2.42
CA PHE A 88 -2.27 -10.27 2.67
C PHE A 88 -3.48 -11.06 3.18
N SER A 89 -4.46 -10.35 3.73
CA SER A 89 -5.74 -10.96 4.10
C SER A 89 -6.45 -11.58 2.89
N THR A 90 -7.34 -12.53 3.14
CA THR A 90 -8.11 -13.19 2.07
C THR A 90 -8.92 -12.20 1.25
N SER A 91 -9.51 -11.18 1.89
CA SER A 91 -10.31 -10.17 1.21
C SER A 91 -9.47 -9.24 0.32
N ILE A 92 -8.26 -8.83 0.77
CA ILE A 92 -7.31 -8.08 -0.07
C ILE A 92 -6.88 -8.93 -1.26
N ASN A 93 -6.51 -10.19 -1.04
CA ASN A 93 -6.15 -11.11 -2.12
C ASN A 93 -7.27 -11.27 -3.16
N GLN A 94 -8.51 -11.46 -2.71
CA GLN A 94 -9.67 -11.55 -3.60
C GLN A 94 -9.90 -10.26 -4.39
N LEU A 95 -9.71 -9.11 -3.75
CA LEU A 95 -9.82 -7.81 -4.42
C LEU A 95 -8.77 -7.68 -5.53
N ILE A 96 -7.50 -7.96 -5.25
CA ILE A 96 -6.42 -7.88 -6.24
C ILE A 96 -6.66 -8.84 -7.40
N ASP A 97 -7.10 -10.08 -7.14
CA ASP A 97 -7.43 -11.03 -8.19
C ASP A 97 -8.55 -10.50 -9.13
N VAL A 98 -9.58 -9.86 -8.57
CA VAL A 98 -10.67 -9.25 -9.35
C VAL A 98 -10.17 -8.03 -10.15
N LEU A 99 -9.33 -7.20 -9.55
CA LEU A 99 -8.77 -6.00 -10.20
C LEU A 99 -7.81 -6.37 -11.34
N ALA A 100 -7.00 -7.42 -11.16
CA ALA A 100 -6.09 -7.95 -12.17
C ALA A 100 -6.81 -8.76 -13.27
N GLY A 101 -8.14 -8.94 -13.17
CA GLY A 101 -8.93 -9.65 -14.16
C GLY A 101 -8.80 -11.18 -14.10
N THR A 102 -8.19 -11.73 -13.05
CA THR A 102 -8.06 -13.19 -12.86
C THR A 102 -9.32 -13.81 -12.26
N LYS A 103 -10.23 -13.00 -11.71
CA LYS A 103 -11.55 -13.40 -11.20
C LYS A 103 -12.67 -12.47 -11.66
N ASN A 104 -13.90 -12.99 -11.67
CA ASN A 104 -15.09 -12.24 -12.06
C ASN A 104 -15.43 -11.14 -11.05
N LYS A 105 -15.86 -9.98 -11.56
CA LYS A 105 -16.22 -8.77 -10.79
C LYS A 105 -17.54 -8.89 -10.04
N THR A 106 -18.33 -9.95 -10.27
CA THR A 106 -19.64 -10.14 -9.61
C THR A 106 -19.56 -10.15 -8.08
N ALA A 107 -18.42 -10.55 -7.50
CA ALA A 107 -18.20 -10.57 -6.05
C ALA A 107 -17.61 -9.27 -5.47
N LEU A 108 -17.35 -8.24 -6.29
CA LEU A 108 -16.65 -7.03 -5.85
C LEU A 108 -17.35 -6.29 -4.70
N PRO A 109 -18.69 -6.07 -4.70
CA PRO A 109 -19.36 -5.40 -3.60
C PRO A 109 -19.20 -6.12 -2.25
N ASP A 110 -19.26 -7.46 -2.27
CA ASP A 110 -19.11 -8.28 -1.06
C ASP A 110 -17.68 -8.24 -0.53
N ILE A 111 -16.69 -8.26 -1.43
CA ILE A 111 -15.27 -8.17 -1.08
C ILE A 111 -14.99 -6.81 -0.41
N LEU A 112 -15.46 -5.71 -1.01
CA LEU A 112 -15.30 -4.37 -0.45
C LEU A 112 -15.97 -4.25 0.93
N THR A 113 -17.19 -4.80 1.05
CA THR A 113 -17.92 -4.83 2.33
C THR A 113 -17.13 -5.56 3.40
N LYS A 114 -16.53 -6.71 3.09
CA LYS A 114 -15.70 -7.45 4.04
C LYS A 114 -14.47 -6.66 4.48
N ILE A 115 -13.81 -5.93 3.58
CA ILE A 115 -12.64 -5.11 3.93
C ILE A 115 -13.04 -3.98 4.88
N ILE A 116 -14.14 -3.30 4.60
CA ILE A 116 -14.63 -2.18 5.43
C ILE A 116 -15.13 -2.68 6.79
N GLN A 117 -15.88 -3.78 6.83
CA GLN A 117 -16.46 -4.31 8.08
C GLN A 117 -15.41 -4.91 9.01
N ASN A 118 -14.36 -5.56 8.49
CA ASN A 118 -13.33 -6.18 9.32
C ASN A 118 -12.34 -5.16 9.91
N GLY A 119 -12.26 -3.94 9.37
CA GLY A 119 -11.22 -2.97 9.71
C GLY A 119 -11.66 -1.55 10.01
N HIS A 120 -12.97 -1.22 10.03
CA HIS A 120 -13.48 0.15 10.12
C HIS A 120 -12.63 1.15 9.29
N THR A 121 -11.89 2.04 9.94
CA THR A 121 -11.03 3.04 9.30
C THR A 121 -9.81 2.41 8.60
N SER A 122 -9.17 1.40 9.20
CA SER A 122 -8.02 0.68 8.64
C SER A 122 -8.34 0.03 7.29
N GLY A 123 -9.55 -0.51 7.15
CA GLY A 123 -10.03 -1.05 5.87
C GLY A 123 -10.14 0.01 4.78
N ILE A 124 -10.60 1.22 5.11
CA ILE A 124 -10.70 2.35 4.17
C ILE A 124 -9.31 2.86 3.79
N ASP A 125 -8.38 2.97 4.74
CA ASP A 125 -7.01 3.41 4.49
C ASP A 125 -6.26 2.41 3.57
N THR A 126 -6.46 1.11 3.79
CA THR A 126 -5.95 0.05 2.91
C THR A 126 -6.50 0.18 1.49
N LEU A 127 -7.82 0.35 1.33
CA LEU A 127 -8.46 0.56 0.02
C LEU A 127 -7.96 1.84 -0.66
N THR A 128 -7.67 2.88 0.12
CA THR A 128 -7.10 4.14 -0.37
C THR A 128 -5.70 3.92 -0.95
N GLY A 129 -4.84 3.14 -0.27
CA GLY A 129 -3.54 2.71 -0.79
C GLY A 129 -3.67 2.03 -2.15
N ILE A 130 -4.55 1.03 -2.25
CA ILE A 130 -4.82 0.30 -3.49
C ILE A 130 -5.27 1.26 -4.62
N LEU A 131 -6.23 2.14 -4.33
CA LEU A 131 -6.74 3.08 -5.33
C LEU A 131 -5.66 4.05 -5.82
N VAL A 132 -4.88 4.62 -4.91
CA VAL A 132 -3.81 5.57 -5.26
C VAL A 132 -2.74 4.90 -6.11
N GLY A 133 -2.30 3.69 -5.74
CA GLY A 133 -1.34 2.92 -6.51
C GLY A 133 -1.82 2.67 -7.95
N LEU A 134 -3.07 2.26 -8.14
CA LEU A 134 -3.65 2.07 -9.48
C LEU A 134 -3.75 3.36 -10.29
N LEU A 135 -4.14 4.48 -9.66
CA LEU A 135 -4.22 5.78 -10.34
C LEU A 135 -2.85 6.31 -10.80
N ILE A 136 -1.78 5.92 -10.10
CA ILE A 136 -0.41 6.29 -10.46
C ILE A 136 0.14 5.33 -11.51
N GLY A 137 0.05 4.02 -11.30
CA GLY A 137 0.53 3.02 -12.26
C GLY A 137 -0.14 3.11 -13.64
N THR A 138 -1.41 3.52 -13.70
CA THR A 138 -2.10 3.75 -14.98
C THR A 138 -1.61 4.98 -15.77
N LYS A 139 -0.90 5.92 -15.14
CA LYS A 139 -0.29 7.07 -15.85
C LYS A 139 0.99 6.68 -16.59
N ASP A 140 1.75 5.72 -16.08
CA ASP A 140 3.01 5.30 -16.71
C ASP A 140 2.76 4.33 -17.88
N ILE A 141 1.71 3.50 -17.81
CA ILE A 141 1.27 2.66 -18.94
C ILE A 141 0.89 3.52 -20.17
N LYS A 142 0.36 4.73 -19.97
CA LYS A 142 0.01 5.64 -21.09
C LYS A 142 1.21 6.37 -21.70
N LYS A 143 2.34 6.50 -21.00
CA LYS A 143 3.55 7.15 -21.52
C LYS A 143 4.41 6.22 -22.39
N GLY A 144 4.30 4.90 -22.21
CA GLY A 144 4.99 3.91 -23.06
C GLY A 144 4.26 3.58 -24.37
N ALA A 145 3.11 4.21 -24.64
CA ALA A 145 2.27 3.96 -25.81
C ALA A 145 2.17 5.17 -26.77
N SER A 146 3.07 6.14 -26.67
CA SER A 146 3.21 7.25 -27.63
C SER A 146 4.56 7.22 -28.34
#